data_AF-A0A1H2B5L3-F1
#
_entry.id   AF-A0A1H2B5L3-F1
#
_cell.length_a   1.000
_cell.length_b   1.000
_cell.length_c   1.000
_cell.angle_alpha   90.00
_cell.angle_beta   90.00
_cell.angle_gamma   90.00
#
_symmetry.space_group_name_H-M   'P 1'
#
loop_
_entity.id
_entity.type
_entity.pdbx_description
1 polymer ?
#
loop_
_entity_poly.entity_id
_entity_poly.type
_entity_poly.pdbx_seq_one_letter_code
_entity_poly.pdbx_strand_id
1 'polypeptide(L)'
;MRWDDLPQHDSGVRFAAPPEKVEGYGGRGVNAIALHPSGGYVFLDTGGAGWWVVFQPDAGPGLHWRQRPGDILACSAAFDEMVHVVVLASHVRGADALAAFHSAMPATLEEAVDVAAALTTPTKLE
;
A
#
# COMPACT_ATOMS: atom_id res chain seq x y z
N MET A 1 22.50 -8.93 9.14
CA MET A 1 21.92 -9.34 7.84
C MET A 1 21.60 -8.08 7.06
N ARG A 2 22.10 -7.97 5.83
CA ARG A 2 21.83 -6.84 4.93
C ARG A 2 20.45 -7.02 4.29
N TRP A 3 19.82 -5.89 3.98
CA TRP A 3 18.38 -5.79 3.72
C TRP A 3 18.01 -6.18 2.28
N ASP A 4 19.03 -6.36 1.44
CA ASP A 4 18.97 -6.67 0.01
C ASP A 4 18.91 -8.17 -0.33
N ASP A 5 19.05 -9.07 0.66
CA ASP A 5 19.26 -10.51 0.44
C ASP A 5 17.98 -11.38 0.43
N LEU A 6 16.78 -10.79 0.42
CA LEU A 6 15.54 -11.58 0.41
C LEU A 6 14.98 -11.73 -1.01
N PRO A 7 14.65 -12.96 -1.45
CA PRO A 7 14.21 -13.24 -2.81
C PRO A 7 12.90 -12.50 -3.11
N GLN A 8 12.87 -11.80 -4.25
CA GLN A 8 11.68 -11.21 -4.84
C GLN A 8 10.76 -12.33 -5.31
N HIS A 9 9.93 -12.87 -4.42
CA HIS A 9 8.95 -13.90 -4.77
C HIS A 9 7.55 -13.30 -4.98
N ASP A 10 7.03 -13.51 -6.20
CA ASP A 10 5.62 -13.68 -6.61
C ASP A 10 4.51 -12.75 -6.07
N SER A 11 4.83 -11.62 -5.45
CA SER A 11 3.78 -10.66 -5.06
C SER A 11 4.29 -9.22 -4.89
N GLY A 12 4.33 -8.48 -6.01
CA GLY A 12 4.41 -7.02 -6.02
C GLY A 12 5.80 -6.43 -5.78
N VAL A 13 6.00 -5.21 -6.30
CA VAL A 13 7.18 -4.38 -6.01
C VAL A 13 7.17 -4.01 -4.52
N ARG A 14 8.31 -4.16 -3.83
CA ARG A 14 8.44 -3.74 -2.44
C ARG A 14 8.63 -2.23 -2.37
N PHE A 15 7.86 -1.56 -1.51
CA PHE A 15 7.96 -0.12 -1.26
C PHE A 15 8.47 0.12 0.16
N ALA A 16 9.63 0.76 0.29
CA ALA A 16 10.23 1.03 1.58
C ALA A 16 10.71 2.48 1.68
N ALA A 17 10.38 3.13 2.79
CA ALA A 17 10.82 4.48 3.12
C ALA A 17 11.07 4.56 4.63
N PRO A 18 12.24 5.04 5.08
CA PRO A 18 12.52 5.17 6.50
C PRO A 18 11.69 6.31 7.13
N PRO A 19 11.44 6.30 8.45
CA PRO A 19 10.60 7.29 9.13
C PRO A 19 10.94 8.76 8.80
N GLU A 20 12.22 9.09 8.71
CA GLU A 20 12.74 10.43 8.42
C GLU A 20 12.52 10.90 6.97
N LYS A 21 12.02 10.01 6.11
CA LYS A 21 11.65 10.27 4.71
C LYS A 21 10.15 10.05 4.47
N VAL A 22 9.36 9.92 5.54
CA VAL A 22 7.90 9.72 5.46
C VAL A 22 7.17 10.87 6.13
N GLU A 23 6.22 11.46 5.41
CA GLU A 23 5.26 12.43 5.93
C GLU A 23 3.84 11.84 5.86
N GLY A 24 2.98 12.19 6.82
CA GLY A 24 1.58 11.75 6.83
C GLY A 24 1.30 10.39 7.47
N TYR A 25 2.34 9.67 7.93
CA TYR A 25 2.20 8.37 8.59
C TYR A 25 2.68 8.34 10.06
N GLY A 26 2.48 9.44 10.79
CA GLY A 26 2.70 9.49 12.24
C GLY A 26 4.15 9.22 12.68
N GLY A 27 5.14 9.61 11.86
CA GLY A 27 6.56 9.36 12.13
C GLY A 27 6.97 7.89 12.02
N ARG A 28 6.17 7.04 11.37
CA ARG A 28 6.50 5.64 11.06
C ARG A 28 7.07 5.56 9.66
N GLY A 29 8.04 4.66 9.47
CA GLY A 29 8.50 4.28 8.13
C GLY A 29 7.49 3.38 7.42
N VAL A 30 7.64 3.25 6.11
CA VAL A 30 6.88 2.33 5.27
C VAL A 30 7.76 1.14 4.91
N ASN A 31 7.23 -0.08 5.01
CA ASN A 31 7.87 -1.31 4.58
C ASN A 31 6.83 -2.26 3.99
N ALA A 32 6.24 -1.79 2.90
CA ALA A 32 4.98 -2.28 2.38
C ALA A 32 5.16 -3.05 1.07
N ILE A 33 4.10 -3.74 0.69
CA ILE A 33 4.02 -4.52 -0.54
C ILE A 33 3.07 -3.81 -1.50
N ALA A 34 3.51 -3.53 -2.72
CA ALA A 34 2.63 -2.96 -3.72
C ALA A 34 1.49 -3.94 -4.05
N LEU A 35 0.26 -3.43 -4.06
CA LEU A 35 -0.92 -4.22 -4.43
C LEU A 35 -1.07 -4.36 -5.96
N HIS A 36 -0.20 -3.71 -6.76
CA HIS A 36 -0.19 -3.80 -8.22
C HIS A 36 1.01 -4.62 -8.75
N PRO A 37 0.85 -5.57 -9.70
CA PRO A 37 1.86 -6.59 -9.94
C PRO A 37 2.99 -6.25 -10.92
N SER A 38 2.90 -5.22 -11.76
CA SER A 38 3.78 -5.23 -12.96
C SER A 38 4.15 -3.91 -13.63
N GLY A 39 3.58 -2.77 -13.23
CA GLY A 39 3.70 -1.54 -14.04
C GLY A 39 4.51 -0.38 -13.48
N GLY A 40 4.68 -0.30 -12.16
CA GLY A 40 5.05 0.97 -11.54
C GLY A 40 3.88 1.96 -11.51
N TYR A 41 3.68 2.57 -10.35
CA TYR A 41 2.58 3.49 -10.03
C TYR A 41 1.17 2.88 -10.16
N VAL A 42 0.25 3.30 -9.30
CA VAL A 42 -1.18 2.92 -9.31
C VAL A 42 -2.02 4.01 -9.96
N PHE A 43 -1.71 5.28 -9.70
CA PHE A 43 -2.33 6.43 -10.37
C PHE A 43 -1.39 7.63 -10.42
N LEU A 44 -1.75 8.66 -11.20
CA LEU A 44 -1.07 9.96 -11.21
C LEU A 44 -1.90 10.99 -10.43
N ASP A 45 -1.24 11.87 -9.69
CA ASP A 45 -1.91 13.04 -9.13
C ASP A 45 -2.11 14.15 -10.17
N THR A 46 -2.72 15.25 -9.75
CA THR A 46 -2.96 16.43 -10.59
C THR A 46 -1.69 17.09 -11.12
N GLY A 47 -0.55 16.84 -10.48
CA GLY A 47 0.78 17.30 -10.91
C GLY A 47 1.50 16.31 -11.83
N GLY A 48 0.90 15.15 -12.12
CA GLY A 48 1.51 14.09 -12.91
C GLY A 48 2.53 13.25 -12.12
N ALA A 49 2.63 13.44 -10.80
CA ALA A 49 3.46 12.59 -9.95
C ALA A 49 2.70 11.29 -9.68
N GLY A 50 3.38 10.16 -9.81
CA GLY A 50 2.74 8.87 -9.60
C GLY A 50 2.62 8.51 -8.12
N TRP A 51 1.61 7.72 -7.80
CA TRP A 51 1.28 7.27 -6.45
C TRP A 51 1.13 5.76 -6.44
N TRP A 52 1.55 5.13 -5.35
CA TRP A 52 1.50 3.69 -5.15
C TRP A 52 0.46 3.35 -4.09
N VAL A 53 -0.40 2.40 -4.38
CA VAL A 53 -1.18 1.73 -3.33
C VAL A 53 -0.41 0.52 -2.83
N VAL A 54 -0.10 0.54 -1.54
CA VAL A 54 0.73 -0.46 -0.87
C VAL A 54 0.04 -0.95 0.39
N PHE A 55 0.35 -2.19 0.77
CA PHE A 55 -0.12 -2.81 2.00
C PHE A 55 1.03 -2.91 3.00
N GLN A 56 0.88 -2.27 4.16
CA GLN A 56 1.83 -2.25 5.28
C GLN A 56 1.31 -3.18 6.38
N PRO A 57 1.84 -4.40 6.54
CA PRO A 57 1.37 -5.34 7.55
C PRO A 57 1.77 -4.87 8.97
N ASP A 58 0.91 -5.11 9.96
CA ASP A 58 1.15 -4.67 11.37
C ASP A 58 2.45 -5.25 11.96
N ALA A 59 2.77 -6.50 11.61
CA ALA A 59 3.94 -7.22 12.09
C ALA A 59 5.13 -7.19 11.10
N GLY A 60 5.06 -6.33 10.08
CA GLY A 60 6.05 -6.22 9.01
C GLY A 60 5.84 -7.21 7.84
N PRO A 61 6.53 -7.01 6.71
CA PRO A 61 6.37 -7.82 5.51
C PRO A 61 7.02 -9.19 5.71
N GLY A 62 6.20 -10.23 5.77
CA GLY A 62 6.62 -11.62 5.79
C GLY A 62 5.79 -12.46 4.83
N LEU A 63 6.19 -13.73 4.64
CA LEU A 63 5.53 -14.69 3.73
C LEU A 63 4.01 -14.85 3.94
N HIS A 64 3.52 -14.48 5.12
CA HIS A 64 2.10 -14.59 5.49
C HIS A 64 1.36 -13.26 5.53
N TRP A 65 1.89 -12.19 4.92
CA TRP A 65 1.29 -10.85 4.95
C TRP A 65 -0.19 -10.83 4.51
N ARG A 66 -0.55 -11.68 3.53
CA ARG A 66 -1.93 -11.82 3.04
C ARG A 66 -2.92 -12.26 4.13
N GLN A 67 -2.45 -12.98 5.14
CA GLN A 67 -3.28 -13.49 6.24
C GLN A 67 -3.26 -12.57 7.46
N ARG A 68 -2.46 -11.49 7.42
CA ARG A 68 -2.28 -10.57 8.53
C ARG A 68 -3.10 -9.29 8.29
N PRO A 69 -3.58 -8.67 9.37
CA PRO A 69 -4.07 -7.30 9.30
C PRO A 69 -2.91 -6.33 9.01
N GLY A 70 -3.26 -5.19 8.43
CA GLY A 70 -2.35 -4.10 8.15
C GLY A 70 -3.08 -2.89 7.59
N ASP A 71 -2.30 -1.88 7.24
CA ASP A 71 -2.78 -0.64 6.65
C ASP A 71 -2.69 -0.69 5.12
N ILE A 72 -3.67 -0.09 4.46
CA ILE A 72 -3.64 0.22 3.04
C ILE A 72 -3.24 1.69 2.92
N LEU A 73 -2.13 1.93 2.23
CA LEU A 73 -1.50 3.24 2.12
C LEU A 73 -1.45 3.66 0.65
N ALA A 74 -1.71 4.93 0.37
CA ALA A 74 -1.29 5.58 -0.86
C ALA A 74 0.00 6.35 -0.59
N CYS A 75 1.07 6.04 -1.30
CA CYS A 75 2.38 6.65 -1.14
C CYS A 75 2.75 7.42 -2.42
N SER A 76 3.15 8.68 -2.30
CA SER A 76 3.73 9.41 -3.43
C SER A 76 5.04 8.74 -3.86
N ALA A 77 5.29 8.72 -5.16
CA ALA A 77 6.55 8.26 -5.68
C ALA A 77 7.53 9.42 -5.75
N ALA A 78 8.17 9.68 -4.63
CA ALA A 78 9.31 10.56 -4.55
C ALA A 78 10.59 9.73 -4.71
N PHE A 79 11.25 9.82 -5.87
CA PHE A 79 12.63 9.37 -5.99
C PHE A 79 13.53 10.43 -5.33
N ASP A 80 14.22 10.07 -4.26
CA ASP A 80 15.17 10.91 -3.48
C ASP A 80 14.55 12.02 -2.59
N GLU A 81 13.25 12.30 -2.72
CA GLU A 81 12.49 13.26 -1.91
C GLU A 81 11.69 12.61 -0.76
N MET A 82 10.90 13.42 -0.04
CA MET A 82 9.98 12.99 1.02
C MET A 82 8.81 12.18 0.43
N VAL A 83 8.52 11.02 1.00
CA VAL A 83 7.36 10.21 0.63
C VAL A 83 6.15 10.69 1.43
N HIS A 84 5.16 11.22 0.74
CA HIS A 84 3.87 11.54 1.34
C HIS A 84 3.02 10.29 1.40
N VAL A 85 2.47 10.01 2.58
CA VAL A 85 1.63 8.84 2.83
C VAL A 85 0.25 9.29 3.24
N VAL A 86 -0.75 8.70 2.58
CA VAL A 86 -2.16 8.79 2.96
C VAL A 86 -2.62 7.40 3.40
N VAL A 87 -3.13 7.29 4.61
CA VAL A 87 -3.75 6.05 5.10
C VAL A 87 -5.16 5.96 4.51
N LEU A 88 -5.39 4.98 3.64
CA LEU A 88 -6.69 4.76 3.00
C LEU A 88 -7.62 3.92 3.88
N ALA A 89 -7.07 2.88 4.50
CA ALA A 89 -7.76 2.05 5.47
C ALA A 89 -6.76 1.41 6.43
N SER A 90 -7.23 1.07 7.62
CA SER A 90 -6.43 0.41 8.66
C SER A 90 -7.03 -0.91 9.09
N HIS A 91 -6.18 -1.81 9.57
CA HIS A 91 -6.56 -3.12 10.10
C HIS A 91 -7.32 -4.01 9.11
N VAL A 92 -6.99 -3.93 7.82
CA VAL A 92 -7.57 -4.76 6.76
C VAL A 92 -6.70 -6.01 6.54
N ARG A 93 -7.31 -7.16 6.27
CA ARG A 93 -6.55 -8.37 5.91
C ARG A 93 -5.90 -8.20 4.54
N GLY A 94 -4.62 -8.56 4.44
CA GLY A 94 -3.85 -8.39 3.20
C GLY A 94 -4.45 -9.10 1.98
N ALA A 95 -5.10 -10.25 2.15
CA ALA A 95 -5.77 -10.97 1.06
C ALA A 95 -6.97 -10.20 0.51
N ASP A 96 -7.77 -9.59 1.40
CA ASP A 96 -8.95 -8.81 1.02
C ASP A 96 -8.54 -7.51 0.34
N ALA A 97 -7.50 -6.85 0.88
CA ALA A 97 -6.88 -5.69 0.24
C ALA A 97 -6.36 -6.02 -1.16
N LEU A 98 -5.60 -7.11 -1.31
CA LEU A 98 -5.08 -7.55 -2.60
C LEU A 98 -6.20 -7.85 -3.59
N ALA A 99 -7.23 -8.60 -3.17
CA ALA A 99 -8.34 -8.96 -4.05
C ALA A 99 -9.13 -7.72 -4.50
N ALA A 100 -9.45 -6.80 -3.59
CA ALA A 100 -10.21 -5.60 -3.90
C ALA A 100 -9.46 -4.66 -4.85
N PHE A 101 -8.20 -4.35 -4.56
CA PHE A 101 -7.41 -3.45 -5.41
C PHE A 101 -7.06 -4.07 -6.76
N HIS A 102 -6.85 -5.39 -6.81
CA HIS A 102 -6.63 -6.08 -8.08
C HIS A 102 -7.90 -6.19 -8.94
N SER A 103 -9.07 -6.29 -8.32
CA SER A 103 -10.35 -6.31 -9.04
C SER A 103 -10.79 -4.92 -9.51
N ALA A 104 -10.60 -3.90 -8.68
CA ALA A 104 -11.09 -2.55 -8.96
C ALA A 104 -10.14 -1.74 -9.87
N MET A 105 -8.82 -1.99 -9.76
CA MET A 105 -7.78 -1.29 -10.52
C MET A 105 -7.98 0.24 -10.52
N PRO A 106 -8.01 0.89 -9.33
CA PRO A 106 -8.27 2.32 -9.24
C PRO A 106 -7.19 3.13 -9.96
N ALA A 107 -7.63 4.10 -10.76
CA ALA A 107 -6.80 5.00 -11.56
C ALA A 107 -6.68 6.40 -10.94
N THR A 108 -7.32 6.65 -9.80
CA THR A 108 -7.21 7.91 -9.04
C THR A 108 -7.16 7.67 -7.53
N LEU A 109 -6.75 8.69 -6.76
CA LEU A 109 -6.79 8.64 -5.29
C LEU A 109 -8.23 8.47 -4.77
N GLU A 110 -9.21 9.14 -5.39
CA GLU A 110 -10.62 9.05 -5.01
C GLU A 110 -11.14 7.62 -5.16
N GLU A 111 -10.87 6.99 -6.31
CA GLU A 111 -11.24 5.59 -6.53
C GLU A 111 -10.53 4.64 -5.53
N ALA A 112 -9.26 4.92 -5.20
CA ALA A 112 -8.53 4.13 -4.21
C ALA A 112 -9.14 4.28 -2.79
N VAL A 113 -9.59 5.48 -2.44
CA VAL A 113 -10.32 5.74 -1.19
C VAL A 113 -11.64 4.97 -1.18
N ASP A 114 -12.42 4.98 -2.27
CA ASP A 114 -13.69 4.27 -2.37
C ASP A 114 -13.52 2.75 -2.23
N VAL A 115 -12.51 2.18 -2.88
CA VAL A 115 -12.16 0.75 -2.76
C VAL A 115 -11.79 0.41 -1.32
N ALA A 116 -10.98 1.25 -0.66
CA ALA A 116 -10.59 1.06 0.74
C ALA A 116 -11.77 1.22 1.71
N ALA A 117 -12.67 2.16 1.45
CA ALA A 117 -13.88 2.37 2.25
C ALA A 117 -14.82 1.15 2.19
N ALA A 118 -14.94 0.52 1.02
CA ALA A 118 -15.73 -0.70 0.87
C ALA A 118 -15.20 -1.88 1.72
N LEU A 119 -13.90 -1.91 2.04
CA LEU A 119 -13.27 -2.94 2.88
C LEU A 119 -13.48 -2.71 4.38
N THR A 120 -13.72 -1.47 4.79
CA THR A 120 -13.92 -1.09 6.21
C THR A 120 -15.39 -1.02 6.60
N THR A 121 -16.28 -0.99 5.62
CA THR A 121 -17.73 -1.02 5.85
C THR A 121 -18.12 -2.44 6.25
N PRO A 122 -18.74 -2.66 7.43
CA PRO A 122 -19.23 -3.98 7.80
C PRO A 122 -20.26 -4.41 6.75
N THR A 123 -19.96 -5.48 6.01
CA THR A 123 -20.93 -6.11 5.12
C THR A 123 -22.14 -6.47 5.98
N LYS A 124 -23.22 -5.70 5.84
CA LYS A 124 -24.49 -6.02 6.47
C LYS A 124 -24.97 -7.30 5.81
N LEU A 125 -24.78 -8.43 6.51
CA LEU A 125 -25.39 -9.69 6.16
C LEU A 125 -26.91 -9.48 6.22
N GLU A 126 -27.56 -9.49 5.04
CA GLU A 126 -29.01 -9.72 4.92
C GLU A 126 -29.33 -11.21 5.11
#